data_AF-A0A1L9V900-F1
#
_entry.id   AF-A0A1L9V900-F1
#
_cell.length_a   1.000
_cell.length_b   1.000
_cell.length_c   1.000
_cell.angle_alpha   90.00
_cell.angle_beta   90.00
_cell.angle_gamma   90.00
#
_symmetry.space_group_name_H-M   'P 1'
#
loop_
_entity.id
_entity.type
_entity.pdbx_description
1 polymer ?
#
loop_
_entity_poly.entity_id
_entity_poly.type
_entity_poly.pdbx_seq_one_letter_code
_entity_poly.pdbx_strand_id
1 'polypeptide(L)'
;MAFWRLNERSSGIAEIAGLILNMPKHDASGDAVDWGDMIYLQDSKTTITCDNGRRLRVYGSPYSPIYGNWAFQYPRSENVWSEKIPDDIDILITHGPLRAHLDLLKMGCVHLSKELWRVRLRLHVFGHVHEGAGTE
;
A
#
# COMPACT_ATOMS: atom_id res chain seq x y z
N MET A 1 -1.05 -6.33 -6.64
CA MET A 1 -1.08 -4.86 -6.49
C MET A 1 -2.37 -4.54 -5.77
N ALA A 2 -2.34 -3.83 -4.64
CA ALA A 2 -3.58 -3.30 -4.07
C ALA A 2 -3.92 -2.03 -4.87
N PHE A 3 -4.97 -2.08 -5.68
CA PHE A 3 -5.48 -0.91 -6.39
C PHE A 3 -6.41 -0.18 -5.43
N TRP A 4 -6.10 1.09 -5.11
CA TRP A 4 -6.95 1.93 -4.27
C TRP A 4 -7.64 2.94 -5.17
N ARG A 5 -8.90 2.69 -5.52
CA ARG A 5 -9.77 3.68 -6.13
C ARG A 5 -10.48 4.43 -5.01
N LEU A 6 -10.07 5.66 -4.74
CA LEU A 6 -10.84 6.55 -3.86
C LEU A 6 -12.04 7.06 -4.68
N ASN A 7 -13.19 6.40 -4.56
CA ASN A 7 -14.43 6.97 -5.05
C ASN A 7 -15.59 6.63 -4.10
N GLU A 8 -16.32 7.66 -3.68
CA GLU A 8 -17.48 7.52 -2.81
C GLU A 8 -18.67 6.96 -3.60
N ARG A 9 -18.86 5.63 -3.55
CA ARG A 9 -20.19 4.98 -3.58
C ARG A 9 -20.11 3.45 -3.45
N SER A 10 -20.80 2.97 -2.42
CA SER A 10 -21.53 1.68 -2.26
C SER A 10 -20.92 0.35 -2.74
N SER A 11 -20.87 -0.58 -1.76
CA SER A 11 -21.05 -2.05 -1.82
C SER A 11 -20.01 -2.91 -2.54
N GLY A 12 -19.51 -3.91 -1.82
CA GLY A 12 -19.08 -5.19 -2.37
C GLY A 12 -17.59 -5.45 -2.31
N ILE A 13 -17.21 -6.43 -1.47
CA ILE A 13 -16.05 -7.33 -1.59
C ILE A 13 -14.95 -6.91 -2.60
N ALA A 14 -13.82 -6.44 -2.09
CA ALA A 14 -12.62 -6.25 -2.88
C ALA A 14 -11.85 -7.58 -3.00
N GLU A 15 -11.96 -8.25 -4.14
CA GLU A 15 -11.01 -9.28 -4.54
C GLU A 15 -9.73 -8.61 -5.09
N ILE A 16 -8.56 -8.96 -4.53
CA ILE A 16 -7.27 -8.48 -5.01
C ILE A 16 -6.58 -9.61 -5.79
N ALA A 17 -6.60 -9.50 -7.12
CA ALA A 17 -5.79 -10.31 -8.03
C ALA A 17 -4.42 -9.66 -8.32
N GLY A 18 -3.43 -10.51 -8.62
CA GLY A 18 -2.01 -10.20 -8.60
C GLY A 18 -1.44 -9.35 -9.76
N LEU A 19 -0.18 -8.95 -9.50
CA LEU A 19 0.95 -8.57 -10.36
C LEU A 19 0.74 -7.82 -11.70
N ILE A 20 1.24 -6.56 -11.76
CA ILE A 20 1.89 -5.97 -12.96
C ILE A 20 3.07 -5.09 -12.50
N LEU A 21 4.29 -5.42 -12.94
CA LEU A 21 5.52 -4.61 -12.80
C LEU A 21 5.66 -3.74 -14.06
N ASN A 22 5.93 -2.43 -13.90
CA ASN A 22 5.73 -1.38 -14.91
C ASN A 22 4.26 -1.31 -15.35
N MET A 23 3.55 -0.24 -14.96
CA MET A 23 2.26 0.07 -15.59
C MET A 23 2.45 -0.02 -17.11
N PRO A 24 1.75 -0.94 -17.81
CA PRO A 24 1.84 -1.01 -19.25
C PRO A 24 1.52 0.38 -19.78
N LYS A 25 2.51 1.01 -20.40
CA LYS A 25 2.27 2.26 -21.12
C LYS A 25 1.37 1.98 -22.32
N HIS A 26 1.34 0.73 -22.77
CA HIS A 26 0.57 0.26 -23.91
C HIS A 26 -0.19 -1.03 -23.58
N ASP A 27 -1.41 -1.17 -24.06
CA ASP A 27 -2.22 -2.37 -23.93
C ASP A 27 -1.74 -3.50 -24.87
N ALA A 28 -2.46 -4.62 -24.91
CA ALA A 28 -2.11 -5.77 -25.75
C ALA A 28 -2.16 -5.45 -27.27
N SER A 29 -2.83 -4.38 -27.67
CA SER A 29 -2.88 -3.85 -29.04
C SER A 29 -1.74 -2.88 -29.35
N GLY A 30 -1.00 -2.42 -28.35
CA GLY A 30 0.05 -1.40 -28.50
C GLY A 30 -0.46 0.03 -28.30
N ASP A 31 -1.73 0.23 -27.95
CA ASP A 31 -2.31 1.55 -27.71
C ASP A 31 -1.99 2.04 -26.31
N ALA A 32 -1.75 3.34 -26.16
CA ALA A 32 -1.39 3.91 -24.87
C ALA A 32 -2.50 3.67 -23.84
N VAL A 33 -2.16 3.08 -22.68
CA VAL A 33 -3.15 2.83 -21.63
C VAL A 33 -3.48 4.16 -20.95
N ASP A 34 -4.75 4.55 -21.02
CA ASP A 34 -5.28 5.66 -20.23
C ASP A 34 -5.58 5.18 -18.81
N TRP A 35 -4.70 5.53 -17.89
CA TRP A 35 -4.84 5.22 -16.46
C TRP A 35 -5.72 6.24 -15.71
N GLY A 36 -6.20 7.28 -16.39
CA GLY A 36 -6.95 8.38 -15.79
C GLY A 36 -6.21 9.03 -14.61
N ASP A 37 -6.93 9.26 -13.51
CA ASP A 37 -6.39 9.91 -12.31
C ASP A 37 -5.65 8.95 -11.35
N MET A 38 -5.24 7.76 -11.82
CA MET A 38 -4.49 6.81 -10.98
C MET A 38 -3.06 7.27 -10.74
N ILE A 39 -2.71 7.40 -9.46
CA ILE A 39 -1.33 7.65 -9.02
C ILE A 39 -0.71 6.32 -8.57
N TYR A 40 0.30 5.86 -9.30
CA TYR A 40 1.11 4.71 -8.90
C TYR A 40 2.18 5.11 -7.88
N LEU A 41 2.25 4.38 -6.76
CA LEU A 41 3.27 4.58 -5.74
C LEU A 41 4.08 3.28 -5.53
N GLN A 42 5.39 3.38 -5.69
CA GLN A 42 6.35 2.32 -5.38
C GLN A 42 7.56 2.96 -4.70
N ASP A 43 7.58 2.88 -3.38
CA ASP A 43 8.55 3.56 -2.52
C ASP A 43 8.65 5.07 -2.81
N SER A 44 7.51 5.66 -3.16
CA SER A 44 7.40 7.06 -3.56
C SER A 44 6.32 7.77 -2.77
N LYS A 45 6.44 9.11 -2.69
CA LYS A 45 5.45 9.99 -2.08
C LYS A 45 4.76 10.86 -3.12
N THR A 46 3.51 11.19 -2.85
CA THR A 46 2.74 12.18 -3.57
C THR A 46 1.98 13.09 -2.60
N THR A 47 1.47 14.22 -3.10
CA THR A 47 0.54 15.06 -2.35
C THR A 47 -0.79 15.11 -3.09
N ILE A 48 -1.86 14.71 -2.41
CA ILE A 48 -3.23 14.82 -2.91
C ILE A 48 -3.84 16.08 -2.33
N THR A 49 -4.46 16.90 -3.17
CA THR A 49 -5.26 18.05 -2.75
C THR A 49 -6.73 17.64 -2.78
N CYS A 50 -7.39 17.67 -1.64
CA CYS A 50 -8.83 17.40 -1.52
C CYS A 50 -9.64 18.62 -2.00
N ASP A 51 -10.91 18.41 -2.34
CA ASP A 51 -11.82 19.47 -2.81
C ASP A 51 -11.99 20.62 -1.80
N ASN A 52 -11.84 20.33 -0.51
CA ASN A 52 -11.87 21.33 0.57
C ASN A 52 -10.54 22.09 0.75
N GLY A 53 -9.57 21.92 -0.15
CA GLY A 53 -8.25 22.54 -0.13
C GLY A 53 -7.24 21.88 0.81
N ARG A 54 -7.62 20.85 1.58
CA ARG A 54 -6.68 20.11 2.43
C ARG A 54 -5.67 19.35 1.57
N ARG A 55 -4.40 19.38 1.98
CA ARG A 55 -3.32 18.62 1.33
C ARG A 55 -2.96 17.40 2.19
N LEU A 56 -2.87 16.23 1.56
CA LEU A 56 -2.51 14.96 2.17
C LEU A 56 -1.24 14.43 1.53
N ARG A 57 -0.22 14.19 2.34
CA ARG A 57 1.04 13.57 1.91
C ARG A 57 0.91 12.07 2.06
N VAL A 58 0.97 11.37 0.94
CA VAL A 58 0.76 9.92 0.86
C VAL A 58 2.06 9.26 0.43
N TYR A 59 2.51 8.25 1.18
CA TYR A 59 3.64 7.41 0.80
C TYR A 59 3.16 5.97 0.58
N GLY A 60 3.61 5.34 -0.50
CA GLY A 60 3.20 4.00 -0.88
C GLY A 60 4.37 3.06 -1.10
N SER A 61 4.29 1.84 -0.56
CA SER A 61 5.30 0.79 -0.76
C SER A 61 4.66 -0.58 -0.97
N PRO A 62 5.05 -1.35 -2.01
CA PRO A 62 4.40 -2.61 -2.34
C PRO A 62 4.92 -3.79 -1.52
N TYR A 63 5.95 -3.60 -0.70
CA TYR A 63 6.68 -4.69 -0.07
C TYR A 63 5.85 -5.43 0.99
N SER A 64 5.92 -6.77 0.98
CA SER A 64 5.36 -7.63 2.03
C SER A 64 6.28 -8.79 2.41
N PRO A 65 6.15 -9.38 3.60
CA PRO A 65 6.90 -10.59 3.92
C PRO A 65 6.58 -11.76 2.98
N ILE A 66 7.54 -12.68 2.79
CA ILE A 66 7.35 -13.90 2.00
C ILE A 66 6.31 -14.84 2.65
N TYR A 67 5.34 -15.27 1.83
CA TYR A 67 4.40 -16.38 2.08
C TYR A 67 4.27 -17.35 0.90
N GLY A 68 4.91 -17.02 -0.22
CA GLY A 68 4.82 -17.75 -1.46
C GLY A 68 5.91 -17.23 -2.39
N ASN A 69 5.60 -17.11 -3.67
CA ASN A 69 6.55 -16.63 -4.68
C ASN A 69 5.92 -15.54 -5.55
N TRP A 70 5.46 -14.46 -4.91
CA TRP A 70 4.91 -13.28 -5.58
C TRP A 70 5.90 -12.12 -5.58
N ALA A 71 5.69 -11.10 -6.41
CA ALA A 71 6.59 -9.96 -6.46
C ALA A 71 6.53 -9.11 -5.18
N PHE A 72 7.60 -8.33 -4.98
CA PHE A 72 7.77 -7.43 -3.84
C PHE A 72 7.78 -8.14 -2.48
N GLN A 73 8.05 -9.44 -2.47
CA GLN A 73 8.20 -10.18 -1.22
C GLN A 73 9.65 -10.14 -0.73
N TYR A 74 9.84 -10.00 0.58
CA TYR A 74 11.15 -10.03 1.24
C TYR A 74 11.18 -11.05 2.40
N PRO A 75 12.35 -11.65 2.71
CA PRO A 75 12.50 -12.53 3.87
C PRO A 75 12.11 -11.82 5.17
N ARG A 76 11.38 -12.51 6.05
CA ARG A 76 10.96 -11.95 7.35
C ARG A 76 12.12 -11.52 8.25
N SER A 77 13.31 -12.09 8.05
CA SER A 77 14.53 -11.74 8.76
C SER A 77 15.18 -10.43 8.27
N GLU A 78 14.76 -9.92 7.12
CA GLU A 78 15.32 -8.72 6.51
C GLU A 78 14.54 -7.47 6.93
N ASN A 79 15.28 -6.44 7.35
CA ASN A 79 14.70 -5.15 7.66
C ASN A 79 14.74 -4.22 6.44
N VAL A 80 13.77 -4.39 5.54
CA VAL A 80 13.62 -3.51 4.36
C VAL A 80 13.02 -2.13 4.70
N TRP A 81 12.61 -1.90 5.96
CA TRP A 81 11.84 -0.72 6.36
C TRP A 81 12.67 0.34 7.07
N SER A 82 13.89 0.02 7.53
CA SER A 82 14.75 0.93 8.29
C SER A 82 14.85 2.30 7.62
N GLU A 83 14.32 3.34 8.27
CA GLU A 83 14.35 4.74 7.80
C GLU A 83 13.73 4.96 6.41
N LYS A 84 12.93 4.00 5.92
CA LYS A 84 12.37 4.03 4.56
C LYS A 84 11.20 4.99 4.42
N ILE A 85 10.42 5.16 5.49
CA ILE A 85 9.20 5.96 5.49
C ILE A 85 9.57 7.41 5.87
N PRO A 86 9.25 8.43 5.04
CA PRO A 86 9.53 9.82 5.39
C PRO A 86 8.73 10.28 6.62
N ASP A 87 9.31 11.17 7.42
CA ASP A 87 8.64 11.75 8.61
C ASP A 87 7.49 12.70 8.24
N ASP A 88 7.50 13.21 7.02
CA ASP A 88 6.58 14.24 6.53
C ASP A 88 5.37 13.63 5.80
N ILE A 89 4.77 12.56 6.33
CA ILE A 89 3.60 11.90 5.70
C ILE A 89 2.37 11.92 6.60
N ASP A 90 1.20 11.98 5.97
CA ASP A 90 -0.08 11.91 6.65
C ASP A 90 -0.68 10.50 6.55
N ILE A 91 -0.48 9.84 5.39
CA ILE A 91 -1.04 8.52 5.07
C ILE A 91 0.07 7.62 4.56
N LEU A 92 0.14 6.41 5.13
CA LEU A 92 0.97 5.31 4.63
C LEU A 92 0.08 4.28 3.93
N ILE A 93 0.50 3.83 2.75
CA ILE A 93 -0.14 2.72 2.04
C ILE A 93 0.88 1.59 1.87
N THR A 94 0.60 0.40 2.38
CA THR A 94 1.44 -0.79 2.16
C THR A 94 0.64 -1.96 1.60
N HIS A 95 1.32 -2.92 0.97
CA HIS A 95 0.62 -4.11 0.52
C HIS A 95 0.15 -4.98 1.69
N GLY A 96 1.03 -5.25 2.66
CA GLY A 96 0.73 -6.08 3.83
C GLY A 96 0.65 -5.30 5.15
N PRO A 97 0.07 -5.92 6.20
CA PRO A 97 -0.15 -5.29 7.50
C PRO A 97 1.14 -5.08 8.29
N LEU A 98 1.11 -4.14 9.24
CA LEU A 98 2.08 -4.14 10.34
C LEU A 98 1.74 -5.27 11.32
N ARG A 99 2.70 -5.66 12.17
CA ARG A 99 2.42 -6.65 13.22
C ARG A 99 1.41 -6.11 14.25
N ALA A 100 0.55 -7.01 14.73
CA ALA A 100 -0.45 -6.85 15.79
C ALA A 100 -1.70 -6.01 15.47
N HIS A 101 -1.82 -5.48 14.25
CA HIS A 101 -2.98 -4.70 13.82
C HIS A 101 -3.61 -5.36 12.60
N LEU A 102 -4.77 -5.98 12.82
CA LEU A 102 -5.52 -6.72 11.80
C LEU A 102 -4.68 -7.76 11.03
N ASP A 103 -3.59 -8.25 11.63
CA ASP A 103 -2.58 -9.11 11.01
C ASP A 103 -2.85 -10.59 11.30
N LEU A 104 -4.04 -11.05 10.94
CA LEU A 104 -4.45 -12.43 11.18
C LEU A 104 -3.37 -13.43 10.76
N LEU A 105 -3.24 -14.50 11.54
CA LEU A 105 -2.17 -15.50 11.40
C LEU A 105 -0.75 -14.93 11.57
N LYS A 106 -0.61 -13.77 12.24
CA LYS A 106 0.66 -13.08 12.47
C LYS A 106 1.35 -12.72 11.15
N MET A 107 0.55 -12.35 10.16
CA MET A 107 1.02 -12.07 8.81
C MET A 107 1.73 -10.70 8.71
N GLY A 108 1.68 -9.91 9.78
CA GLY A 108 2.27 -8.58 9.84
C GLY A 108 3.78 -8.57 9.98
N CYS A 109 4.37 -7.43 9.63
CA CYS A 109 5.82 -7.20 9.72
C CYS A 109 6.21 -6.46 11.01
N VAL A 110 7.18 -7.01 11.75
CA VAL A 110 7.76 -6.39 12.96
C VAL A 110 8.53 -5.11 12.64
N HIS A 111 9.24 -5.09 11.52
CA HIS A 111 10.06 -3.95 11.12
C HIS A 111 9.18 -2.78 10.69
N LEU A 112 8.10 -3.05 9.96
CA LEU A 112 7.10 -2.06 9.61
C LEU A 112 6.51 -1.44 10.89
N SER A 113 6.08 -2.25 11.86
CA SER A 113 5.56 -1.74 13.15
C SER A 113 6.53 -0.76 13.83
N LYS A 114 7.84 -1.06 13.86
CA LYS A 114 8.86 -0.16 14.43
C LYS A 114 8.94 1.19 13.70
N GLU A 115 8.89 1.19 12.37
CA GLU A 115 8.87 2.45 11.60
C GLU A 115 7.61 3.27 11.86
N LEU A 116 6.45 2.62 11.99
CA LEU A 116 5.20 3.33 12.27
C LEU A 116 5.24 4.00 13.65
N TRP A 117 5.88 3.34 14.64
CA TRP A 117 6.13 3.94 15.94
C TRP A 117 7.06 5.16 15.89
N ARG A 118 7.96 5.23 14.92
CA ARG A 118 8.87 6.36 14.66
C ARG A 118 8.14 7.52 13.98
N VAL A 119 7.45 7.24 12.87
CA VAL A 119 6.85 8.26 11.98
C VAL A 119 5.57 8.89 12.55
N ARG A 120 4.85 8.20 13.46
CA ARG A 120 3.64 8.75 14.11
C ARG A 120 2.56 9.21 13.11
N LEU A 121 2.30 8.38 12.10
CA LEU A 121 1.30 8.62 11.06
C LEU A 121 -0.13 8.74 11.58
N ARG A 122 -1.01 9.36 10.77
CA ARG A 122 -2.43 9.52 11.09
C ARG A 122 -3.30 8.36 10.59
N LEU A 123 -2.93 7.76 9.46
CA LEU A 123 -3.64 6.64 8.85
C LEU A 123 -2.68 5.70 8.13
N HIS A 124 -2.80 4.41 8.40
CA HIS A 124 -2.13 3.34 7.66
C HIS A 124 -3.18 2.49 6.95
N VAL A 125 -3.10 2.42 5.63
CA VAL A 125 -3.97 1.59 4.79
C VAL A 125 -3.17 0.41 4.26
N PHE A 126 -3.70 -0.79 4.41
CA PHE A 126 -3.05 -2.02 3.95
C PHE A 126 -4.07 -3.09 3.55
N GLY A 127 -3.59 -4.15 2.90
CA GLY A 127 -4.39 -5.29 2.50
C GLY A 127 -3.63 -6.60 2.71
N HIS A 128 -3.60 -7.45 1.68
CA HIS A 128 -2.92 -8.77 1.64
C HIS A 128 -3.58 -9.87 2.50
N VAL A 129 -4.14 -9.51 3.66
CA VAL A 129 -4.84 -10.44 4.55
C VAL A 129 -6.34 -10.17 4.42
N HIS A 130 -7.03 -10.95 3.59
CA HIS A 130 -8.44 -10.70 3.26
C HIS A 130 -9.35 -10.83 4.49
N GLU A 131 -9.04 -11.81 5.34
CA GLU A 131 -9.75 -12.06 6.60
C GLU A 131 -9.50 -10.95 7.63
N GLY A 132 -8.43 -10.15 7.45
CA GLY A 132 -8.05 -9.04 8.32
C GLY A 132 -8.72 -7.71 7.96
N ALA A 133 -9.74 -7.70 7.11
CA ALA A 133 -10.46 -6.47 6.77
C ALA A 133 -11.14 -5.87 8.02
N GLY A 134 -10.90 -4.58 8.30
CA GLY A 134 -11.45 -3.89 9.46
C GLY A 134 -10.90 -2.48 9.65
N THR A 135 -11.28 -1.84 10.75
CA THR A 135 -10.79 -0.51 11.18
C THR A 135 -10.49 -0.54 12.68
N GLU A 136 -9.40 0.11 13.10
CA GLU A 136 -8.96 0.28 14.49
C GLU A 136 -8.64 1.76 14.76
#